data_AF-A0A1J9S8K8-F1
#
_entry.id   AF-A0A1J9S8K8-F1
#
_cell.length_a   1.000
_cell.length_b   1.000
_cell.length_c   1.000
_cell.angle_alpha   90.00
_cell.angle_beta   90.00
_cell.angle_gamma   90.00
#
_symmetry.space_group_name_H-M   'P 1'
#
loop_
_entity.id
_entity.type
_entity.pdbx_description
1 polymer ?
#
loop_
_entity_poly.entity_id
_entity_poly.type
_entity_poly.pdbx_seq_one_letter_code
_entity_poly.pdbx_strand_id
1 'polypeptide(L)'
;MSTIASPRPSSSIRSPSSTRTSLEVPTSSSLARSSSKSRGARNRDRSALRDYYNLKSPALGGPTSHPAGADGLGIDSVKEEDAVEASELDREGFNAEEFVRRTLEREGLEGVLRVESGLVGQIKGLDGERKALVYDNYSKLIAATDTIRKMRTNMDPLTPATSTLSPAISHIAETATALSASIAQHALPKSRSSSPASVVDGGGKKKKVDEKEKQRQTVRWVLDAPRRLRVKVDAGEVEEAAKEWEEIRGLLEKWNGVQGVDEVKMACEEAMVASRVDSTEASSGEEEKRE
;
A
#
# COMPACT_ATOMS: atom_id res chain seq x y z
N MET A 1 -28.16 76.21 -12.69
CA MET A 1 -27.72 75.58 -13.95
C MET A 1 -27.40 74.12 -13.64
N SER A 2 -28.06 73.21 -14.36
CA SER A 2 -27.63 71.87 -14.77
C SER A 2 -27.05 70.92 -13.68
N THR A 3 -27.77 69.92 -13.14
CA THR A 3 -28.29 68.65 -13.71
C THR A 3 -27.32 67.45 -13.62
N ILE A 4 -27.90 66.30 -13.23
CA ILE A 4 -27.59 64.91 -13.65
C ILE A 4 -26.37 64.23 -12.98
N ALA A 5 -26.40 62.96 -12.54
CA ALA A 5 -27.48 62.00 -12.34
C ALA A 5 -26.96 60.76 -11.57
N SER A 6 -27.89 60.12 -10.85
CA SER A 6 -28.01 58.67 -10.60
C SER A 6 -26.96 57.92 -9.75
N PRO A 7 -27.37 57.46 -8.55
CA PRO A 7 -26.90 56.22 -7.95
C PRO A 7 -27.82 55.06 -8.38
N ARG A 8 -27.25 53.95 -8.87
CA ARG A 8 -27.86 52.59 -8.91
C ARG A 8 -26.87 51.59 -9.55
N PRO A 9 -26.97 50.27 -9.30
CA PRO A 9 -28.11 49.57 -8.68
C PRO A 9 -27.76 48.57 -7.57
N SER A 10 -28.53 48.60 -6.48
CA SER A 10 -28.89 47.36 -5.77
C SER A 10 -29.74 46.51 -6.72
N SER A 11 -29.21 45.36 -7.13
CA SER A 11 -30.00 44.32 -7.80
C SER A 11 -30.52 43.34 -6.76
N SER A 12 -31.78 43.55 -6.40
CA SER A 12 -32.67 42.48 -5.99
C SER A 12 -32.92 41.53 -7.17
N ILE A 13 -33.56 40.39 -6.91
CA ILE A 13 -34.00 39.31 -7.82
C ILE A 13 -33.04 38.11 -7.84
N ARG A 14 -33.30 37.09 -7.03
CA ARG A 14 -34.19 35.96 -7.40
C ARG A 14 -34.07 34.84 -6.36
N SER A 15 -35.08 34.67 -5.54
CA SER A 15 -35.29 33.40 -4.84
C SER A 15 -35.43 32.30 -5.89
N PRO A 16 -34.64 31.21 -5.85
CA PRO A 16 -35.02 30.01 -6.57
C PRO A 16 -36.19 29.40 -5.81
N SER A 17 -37.36 29.67 -6.38
CA SER A 17 -38.63 28.99 -6.20
C SER A 17 -38.44 27.52 -5.80
N SER A 18 -39.12 27.13 -4.72
CA SER A 18 -39.49 25.77 -4.42
C SER A 18 -40.01 25.07 -5.66
N THR A 19 -39.17 24.26 -6.29
CA THR A 19 -39.67 23.10 -7.02
C THR A 19 -40.20 22.12 -5.98
N ARG A 20 -41.49 22.30 -5.73
CA ARG A 20 -42.41 21.36 -5.12
C ARG A 20 -42.09 19.96 -5.66
N THR A 21 -41.42 19.12 -4.88
CA THR A 21 -41.69 17.70 -4.97
C THR A 21 -42.95 17.52 -4.14
N SER A 22 -44.06 17.33 -4.85
CA SER A 22 -45.38 17.13 -4.32
C SER A 22 -45.34 16.24 -3.07
N LEU A 23 -45.77 16.81 -1.93
CA LEU A 23 -46.41 16.04 -0.87
C LEU A 23 -47.73 15.50 -1.45
N GLU A 24 -47.63 14.47 -2.28
CA GLU A 24 -48.71 13.51 -2.41
C GLU A 24 -48.73 12.77 -1.07
N VAL A 25 -49.61 13.20 -0.18
CA VAL A 25 -50.14 12.33 0.86
C VAL A 25 -50.83 11.20 0.10
N PRO A 26 -50.31 9.95 0.09
CA PRO A 26 -51.10 8.88 -0.47
C PRO A 26 -52.35 8.79 0.41
N THR A 27 -53.48 9.15 -0.18
CA THR A 27 -54.79 8.83 0.37
C THR A 27 -54.79 7.33 0.71
N SER A 28 -55.29 7.02 1.89
CA SER A 28 -55.16 5.75 2.60
C SER A 28 -55.81 4.54 1.93
N SER A 29 -56.08 4.58 0.62
CA SER A 29 -56.84 3.57 -0.13
C SER A 29 -56.01 2.77 -1.15
N SER A 30 -54.72 3.09 -1.39
CA SER A 30 -53.91 2.39 -2.41
C SER A 30 -52.85 1.41 -1.87
N LEU A 31 -52.63 1.35 -0.56
CA LEU A 31 -51.64 0.46 0.07
C LEU A 31 -52.13 -0.98 0.30
N ALA A 32 -53.40 -1.28 0.03
CA ALA A 32 -53.98 -2.60 0.33
C ALA A 32 -53.60 -3.72 -0.66
N ARG A 33 -52.85 -3.45 -1.75
CA ARG A 33 -52.60 -4.45 -2.82
C ARG A 33 -51.14 -4.86 -3.07
N SER A 34 -50.16 -4.47 -2.24
CA SER A 34 -48.75 -4.87 -2.45
C SER A 34 -48.02 -5.43 -1.21
N SER A 35 -48.74 -5.74 -0.14
CA SER A 35 -48.18 -5.98 1.20
C SER A 35 -47.52 -7.34 1.46
N SER A 36 -47.63 -8.33 0.56
CA SER A 36 -47.08 -9.68 0.82
C SER A 36 -45.61 -9.85 0.41
N LYS A 37 -45.16 -9.22 -0.69
CA LYS A 37 -43.75 -9.34 -1.14
C LYS A 37 -42.78 -8.39 -0.41
N SER A 38 -43.27 -7.29 0.17
CA SER A 38 -42.40 -6.30 0.83
C SER A 38 -42.05 -6.66 2.28
N ARG A 39 -42.81 -7.54 2.94
CA ARG A 39 -42.54 -7.95 4.33
C ARG A 39 -41.34 -8.90 4.45
N GLY A 40 -41.19 -9.85 3.52
CA GLY A 40 -40.03 -10.74 3.48
C GLY A 40 -38.70 -10.00 3.23
N ALA A 41 -38.73 -8.92 2.42
CA ALA A 41 -37.56 -8.05 2.22
C ALA A 41 -37.18 -7.29 3.50
N ARG A 42 -38.17 -6.75 4.22
CA ARG A 42 -37.96 -6.01 5.49
C ARG A 42 -37.36 -6.88 6.59
N ASN A 43 -37.72 -8.16 6.65
CA ASN A 43 -37.13 -9.11 7.61
C ASN A 43 -35.67 -9.44 7.26
N ARG A 44 -35.38 -9.58 5.96
CA ARG A 44 -34.02 -9.81 5.43
C ARG A 44 -33.11 -8.59 5.62
N ASP A 45 -33.66 -7.39 5.46
CA ASP A 45 -32.96 -6.13 5.72
C ASP A 45 -32.65 -5.99 7.22
N ARG A 46 -33.59 -6.35 8.10
CA ARG A 46 -33.38 -6.33 9.56
C ARG A 46 -32.31 -7.34 10.01
N SER A 47 -32.26 -8.55 9.44
CA SER A 47 -31.17 -9.49 9.73
C SER A 47 -29.83 -9.01 9.21
N ALA A 48 -29.79 -8.47 7.99
CA ALA A 48 -28.56 -7.93 7.39
C ALA A 48 -28.00 -6.74 8.18
N LEU A 49 -28.87 -5.88 8.72
CA LEU A 49 -28.49 -4.78 9.61
C LEU A 49 -27.88 -5.29 10.92
N ARG A 50 -28.39 -6.40 11.49
CA ARG A 50 -27.82 -7.00 12.71
C ARG A 50 -26.45 -7.60 12.47
N ASP A 51 -26.23 -8.19 11.30
CA ASP A 51 -24.93 -8.75 10.89
C ASP A 51 -23.92 -7.63 10.62
N TYR A 52 -24.32 -6.54 9.96
CA TYR A 52 -23.47 -5.38 9.69
C TYR A 52 -23.02 -4.63 10.95
N TYR A 53 -23.85 -4.62 11.99
CA TYR A 53 -23.52 -4.00 13.28
C TYR A 53 -23.01 -5.00 14.33
N ASN A 54 -22.73 -6.25 13.94
CA ASN A 54 -22.23 -7.31 14.83
C ASN A 54 -23.04 -7.48 16.13
N LEU A 55 -24.35 -7.22 16.11
CA LEU A 55 -25.25 -7.29 17.28
C LEU A 55 -25.62 -8.74 17.67
N LYS A 56 -24.79 -9.71 17.31
CA LYS A 56 -24.95 -11.12 17.67
C LYS A 56 -24.21 -11.36 18.99
N SER A 57 -24.97 -11.57 20.07
CA SER A 57 -24.42 -11.95 21.37
C SER A 57 -23.71 -13.32 21.31
N PRO A 58 -22.59 -13.53 22.03
CA PRO A 58 -21.77 -14.72 21.94
C PRO A 58 -22.41 -15.86 22.75
N ALA A 59 -23.32 -16.60 22.13
CA ALA A 59 -23.79 -17.86 22.67
C ALA A 59 -23.78 -18.91 21.56
N LEU A 60 -22.58 -19.41 21.25
CA LEU A 60 -22.25 -20.81 20.94
C LEU A 60 -20.73 -20.93 20.64
N GLY A 61 -19.96 -21.24 21.70
CA GLY A 61 -18.68 -21.98 21.73
C GLY A 61 -17.55 -21.70 20.72
N GLY A 62 -16.48 -21.04 21.18
CA GLY A 62 -15.12 -21.06 20.61
C GLY A 62 -14.19 -20.00 21.25
N PRO A 63 -12.94 -20.30 21.68
CA PRO A 63 -12.26 -19.50 22.71
C PRO A 63 -11.29 -18.42 22.18
N THR A 64 -11.20 -17.31 22.94
CA THR A 64 -10.15 -16.27 23.01
C THR A 64 -10.04 -15.32 21.79
N SER A 65 -9.82 -14.00 21.90
CA SER A 65 -9.13 -13.19 22.91
C SER A 65 -9.61 -11.72 22.84
N HIS A 66 -9.97 -11.12 23.97
CA HIS A 66 -9.98 -9.66 24.13
C HIS A 66 -8.54 -9.13 24.27
N PRO A 67 -8.31 -7.83 24.07
CA PRO A 67 -8.07 -7.03 25.26
C PRO A 67 -9.03 -5.85 25.40
N ALA A 68 -9.24 -5.53 26.67
CA ALA A 68 -10.15 -4.57 27.24
C ALA A 68 -9.76 -3.11 26.98
N GLY A 69 -10.76 -2.21 27.11
CA GLY A 69 -10.51 -0.79 27.33
C GLY A 69 -11.73 0.11 27.12
N ALA A 70 -12.70 0.08 28.04
CA ALA A 70 -13.36 1.27 28.62
C ALA A 70 -14.67 0.89 29.34
N ASP A 71 -14.59 0.83 30.66
CA ASP A 71 -15.68 1.04 31.61
C ASP A 71 -16.49 2.30 31.21
N GLY A 72 -17.80 2.44 31.42
CA GLY A 72 -18.69 1.83 32.39
C GLY A 72 -19.66 2.95 32.79
N LEU A 73 -20.95 2.79 32.54
CA LEU A 73 -22.02 3.51 33.23
C LEU A 73 -23.16 2.54 33.45
N GLY A 74 -23.30 2.10 34.69
CA GLY A 74 -24.35 1.21 35.13
C GLY A 74 -25.72 1.85 34.99
N ILE A 75 -26.66 1.06 34.47
CA ILE A 75 -28.07 1.12 34.84
C ILE A 75 -28.53 -0.32 35.00
N ASP A 76 -29.28 -0.50 36.07
CA ASP A 76 -29.76 -1.74 36.65
C ASP A 76 -30.25 -2.79 35.65
N SER A 77 -29.84 -4.03 35.95
CA SER A 77 -30.67 -5.23 35.99
C SER A 77 -32.11 -5.09 35.45
N VAL A 78 -32.25 -5.13 34.13
CA VAL A 78 -33.49 -5.55 33.48
C VAL A 78 -33.18 -6.89 32.83
N LYS A 79 -33.71 -7.94 33.45
CA LYS A 79 -33.88 -9.30 32.94
C LYS A 79 -33.67 -9.40 31.42
N GLU A 80 -32.56 -10.02 31.05
CA GLU A 80 -32.29 -10.57 29.73
C GLU A 80 -33.26 -11.72 29.46
N GLU A 81 -34.51 -11.39 29.14
CA GLU A 81 -35.52 -12.32 28.63
C GLU A 81 -36.24 -11.70 27.44
N ASP A 82 -35.48 -11.13 26.51
CA ASP A 82 -36.00 -10.74 25.20
C ASP A 82 -34.90 -10.85 24.14
N ALA A 83 -34.38 -12.08 23.98
CA ALA A 83 -34.11 -12.52 22.63
C ALA A 83 -35.43 -12.33 21.89
N VAL A 84 -35.53 -11.26 21.10
CA VAL A 84 -36.69 -10.93 20.27
C VAL A 84 -36.92 -12.12 19.32
N GLU A 85 -37.59 -13.16 19.84
CA GLU A 85 -38.41 -14.09 19.10
C GLU A 85 -39.14 -13.21 18.11
N ALA A 86 -38.92 -13.43 16.82
CA ALA A 86 -39.61 -12.69 15.77
C ALA A 86 -41.09 -12.65 16.18
N SER A 87 -41.58 -11.43 16.47
CA SER A 87 -42.92 -11.23 17.02
C SER A 87 -43.89 -12.03 16.17
N GLU A 88 -44.95 -12.59 16.75
CA GLU A 88 -45.90 -13.40 15.97
C GLU A 88 -46.44 -12.66 14.72
N LEU A 89 -46.39 -11.32 14.78
CA LEU A 89 -46.71 -10.34 13.74
C LEU A 89 -45.67 -10.24 12.60
N ASP A 90 -44.43 -10.65 12.86
CA ASP A 90 -43.29 -10.59 11.94
C ASP A 90 -43.06 -11.92 11.20
N ARG A 91 -43.84 -12.96 11.51
CA ARG A 91 -43.77 -14.27 10.84
C ARG A 91 -44.16 -14.17 9.37
N GLU A 92 -43.47 -14.94 8.54
CA GLU A 92 -43.79 -15.06 7.12
C GLU A 92 -45.17 -15.69 6.92
N GLY A 93 -46.01 -15.07 6.09
CA GLY A 93 -47.41 -15.48 5.89
C GLY A 93 -48.42 -14.94 6.91
N PHE A 94 -48.04 -13.98 7.77
CA PHE A 94 -48.94 -13.36 8.74
C PHE A 94 -50.26 -12.86 8.13
N ASN A 95 -51.39 -13.37 8.63
CA ASN A 95 -52.73 -12.94 8.29
C ASN A 95 -53.33 -12.09 9.43
N ALA A 96 -53.58 -10.80 9.14
CA ALA A 96 -54.10 -9.85 10.11
C ALA A 96 -55.54 -10.18 10.54
N GLU A 97 -56.39 -10.63 9.63
CA GLU A 97 -57.79 -10.96 9.94
C GLU A 97 -57.89 -12.18 10.87
N GLU A 98 -57.06 -13.19 10.61
CA GLU A 98 -57.01 -14.38 11.48
C GLU A 98 -56.47 -14.04 12.87
N PHE A 99 -55.44 -13.19 12.93
CA PHE A 99 -54.87 -12.72 14.19
C PHE A 99 -55.90 -11.93 15.03
N VAL A 100 -56.62 -11.00 14.39
CA VAL A 100 -57.68 -10.23 15.07
C VAL A 100 -58.81 -11.15 15.52
N ARG A 101 -59.29 -12.06 14.65
CA ARG A 101 -60.34 -13.03 15.02
C ARG A 101 -59.93 -13.88 16.22
N ARG A 102 -58.72 -14.46 16.18
CA ARG A 102 -58.17 -15.26 17.28
C ARG A 102 -58.04 -14.46 18.58
N THR A 103 -57.65 -13.19 18.48
CA THR A 103 -57.54 -12.29 19.63
C THR A 103 -58.91 -11.98 20.24
N LEU A 104 -59.92 -11.72 19.41
CA LEU A 104 -61.31 -11.48 19.85
C LEU A 104 -61.98 -12.74 20.42
N GLU A 105 -61.63 -13.93 19.92
CA GLU A 105 -62.13 -15.22 20.44
C GLU A 105 -61.50 -15.59 21.79
N ARG A 106 -60.25 -15.17 22.04
CA ARG A 106 -59.48 -15.57 23.24
C ARG A 106 -59.55 -14.53 24.37
N GLU A 107 -59.53 -13.25 24.03
CA GLU A 107 -59.42 -12.14 24.99
C GLU A 107 -60.78 -11.47 25.20
N GLY A 108 -61.05 -11.01 26.42
CA GLY A 108 -62.15 -10.07 26.69
C GLY A 108 -61.81 -8.64 26.22
N LEU A 109 -62.78 -7.72 26.29
CA LEU A 109 -62.62 -6.33 25.83
C LEU A 109 -61.38 -5.62 26.43
N GLU A 110 -61.10 -5.83 27.73
CA GLU A 110 -59.93 -5.26 28.39
C GLU A 110 -58.61 -5.77 27.80
N GLY A 111 -58.53 -7.07 27.51
CA GLY A 111 -57.37 -7.69 26.87
C GLY A 111 -57.15 -7.15 25.46
N VAL A 112 -58.23 -7.01 24.69
CA VAL A 112 -58.19 -6.41 23.35
C VAL A 112 -57.67 -4.97 23.39
N LEU A 113 -58.14 -4.14 24.33
CA LEU A 113 -57.66 -2.76 24.50
C LEU A 113 -56.18 -2.69 24.93
N ARG A 114 -55.73 -3.65 25.75
CA ARG A 114 -54.32 -3.76 26.14
C ARG A 114 -53.44 -4.13 24.94
N VAL A 115 -53.89 -5.07 24.11
CA VAL A 115 -53.20 -5.45 22.86
C VAL A 115 -53.15 -4.28 21.89
N GLU A 116 -54.25 -3.55 21.69
CA GLU A 116 -54.30 -2.35 20.86
C GLU A 116 -53.29 -1.29 21.35
N SER A 117 -53.32 -0.98 22.65
CA SER A 117 -52.43 0.01 23.25
C SER A 117 -50.95 -0.39 23.07
N GLY A 118 -50.64 -1.68 23.22
CA GLY A 118 -49.31 -2.23 22.96
C GLY A 118 -48.90 -2.07 21.50
N LEU A 119 -49.76 -2.42 20.56
CA LEU A 119 -49.53 -2.27 19.12
C LEU A 119 -49.30 -0.81 18.72
N VAL A 120 -50.10 0.13 19.26
CA VAL A 120 -49.91 1.56 19.02
C VAL A 120 -48.56 2.05 19.55
N GLY A 121 -48.15 1.55 20.72
CA GLY A 121 -46.81 1.80 21.26
C GLY A 121 -45.70 1.28 20.34
N GLN A 122 -45.81 0.04 19.88
CA GLN A 122 -44.86 -0.57 18.95
C GLN A 122 -44.78 0.17 17.62
N ILE A 123 -45.91 0.60 17.05
CA ILE A 123 -45.95 1.40 15.81
C ILE A 123 -45.16 2.70 15.98
N LYS A 124 -45.35 3.40 17.10
CA LYS A 124 -44.61 4.64 17.40
C LYS A 124 -43.13 4.38 17.63
N GLY A 125 -42.79 3.31 18.34
CA GLY A 125 -41.40 2.88 18.54
C GLY A 125 -40.69 2.58 17.22
N LEU A 126 -41.31 1.78 16.36
CA LEU A 126 -40.78 1.43 15.03
C LEU A 126 -40.63 2.65 14.10
N ASP A 127 -41.54 3.63 14.18
CA ASP A 127 -41.38 4.89 13.44
C ASP A 127 -40.19 5.71 13.97
N GLY A 128 -39.99 5.73 15.28
CA GLY A 128 -38.81 6.31 15.92
C GLY A 128 -37.50 5.65 15.48
N GLU A 129 -37.45 4.32 15.53
CA GLU A 129 -36.29 3.53 15.05
C GLU A 129 -36.02 3.78 13.57
N ARG A 130 -37.05 3.78 12.72
CA ARG A 130 -36.91 4.07 11.29
C ARG A 130 -36.32 5.45 11.08
N LYS A 131 -36.80 6.47 11.79
CA LYS A 131 -36.24 7.83 11.71
C LYS A 131 -34.79 7.84 12.17
N ALA A 132 -34.47 7.21 13.29
CA ALA A 132 -33.11 7.12 13.81
C ALA A 132 -32.14 6.49 12.79
N LEU A 133 -32.54 5.39 12.15
CA LEU A 133 -31.75 4.74 11.09
C LEU A 133 -31.52 5.66 9.89
N VAL A 134 -32.55 6.41 9.49
CA VAL A 134 -32.45 7.37 8.39
C VAL A 134 -31.48 8.50 8.75
N TYR A 135 -31.56 9.05 9.97
CA TYR A 135 -30.64 10.08 10.45
C TYR A 135 -29.20 9.58 10.55
N ASP A 136 -28.99 8.37 11.06
CA ASP A 136 -27.67 7.75 11.13
C ASP A 136 -27.08 7.49 9.74
N ASN A 137 -27.89 7.03 8.78
CA ASN A 137 -27.42 6.82 7.41
C ASN A 137 -27.06 8.14 6.71
N TYR A 138 -27.91 9.16 6.84
CA TYR A 138 -27.62 10.47 6.26
C TYR A 138 -26.44 11.16 6.94
N SER A 139 -26.29 11.08 8.26
CA SER A 139 -25.15 11.65 8.96
C SER A 139 -23.84 10.99 8.53
N LYS A 140 -23.83 9.67 8.34
CA LYS A 140 -22.69 8.92 7.78
C LYS A 140 -22.36 9.34 6.35
N LEU A 141 -23.36 9.49 5.48
CA LEU A 141 -23.17 9.96 4.10
C LEU A 141 -22.59 11.38 4.06
N ILE A 142 -23.10 12.27 4.91
CA ILE A 142 -22.60 13.64 5.03
C ILE A 142 -21.15 13.63 5.51
N ALA A 143 -20.86 12.89 6.59
CA ALA A 143 -19.50 12.76 7.13
C ALA A 143 -18.51 12.18 6.10
N ALA A 144 -18.93 11.18 5.33
CA ALA A 144 -18.12 10.62 4.24
C ALA A 144 -17.87 11.66 3.14
N THR A 145 -18.89 12.43 2.76
CA THR A 145 -18.77 13.49 1.75
C THR A 145 -17.84 14.61 2.22
N ASP A 146 -17.93 15.00 3.49
CA ASP A 146 -17.03 15.98 4.10
C ASP A 146 -15.59 15.45 4.18
N THR A 147 -15.41 14.16 4.45
CA THR A 147 -14.09 13.51 4.41
C THR A 147 -13.50 13.56 3.01
N ILE A 148 -14.28 13.22 1.97
CA ILE A 148 -13.86 13.33 0.56
C ILE A 148 -13.48 14.77 0.22
N ARG A 149 -14.28 15.75 0.66
CA ARG A 149 -13.98 17.17 0.45
C ARG A 149 -12.65 17.54 1.11
N LYS A 150 -12.43 17.14 2.36
CA LYS A 150 -11.17 17.40 3.08
C LYS A 150 -9.96 16.72 2.43
N MET A 151 -10.12 15.47 1.97
CA MET A 151 -9.08 14.77 1.21
C MET A 151 -8.74 15.52 -0.08
N ARG A 152 -9.75 15.99 -0.81
CA ARG A 152 -9.54 16.78 -2.03
C ARG A 152 -8.84 18.11 -1.75
N THR A 153 -9.26 18.86 -0.73
CA THR A 153 -8.61 20.13 -0.38
C THR A 153 -7.18 19.94 0.13
N ASN A 154 -6.86 18.78 0.71
CA ASN A 154 -5.50 18.46 1.15
C ASN A 154 -4.62 17.90 0.01
N MET A 155 -5.22 17.29 -1.02
CA MET A 155 -4.50 16.83 -2.23
C MET A 155 -4.30 17.92 -3.27
N ASP A 156 -5.24 18.86 -3.44
CA ASP A 156 -5.10 20.01 -4.34
C ASP A 156 -3.77 20.79 -4.14
N PRO A 157 -3.30 21.08 -2.91
CA PRO A 157 -2.01 21.73 -2.68
C PRO A 157 -0.77 20.82 -2.84
N LEU A 158 -0.93 19.50 -2.98
CA LEU A 158 0.18 18.59 -3.32
C LEU A 158 0.45 18.51 -4.83
N THR A 159 -0.53 18.87 -5.66
CA THR A 159 -0.38 18.99 -7.12
C THR A 159 0.66 20.06 -7.52
N PRO A 160 0.69 21.29 -6.96
CA PRO A 160 1.74 22.25 -7.29
C PRO A 160 3.11 21.83 -6.76
N ALA A 161 3.21 21.21 -5.57
CA ALA A 161 4.50 20.73 -5.04
C ALA A 161 5.10 19.59 -5.88
N THR A 162 4.28 18.65 -6.36
CA THR A 162 4.73 17.61 -7.29
C THR A 162 5.01 18.16 -8.69
N SER A 163 4.25 19.17 -9.13
CA SER A 163 4.49 19.87 -10.40
C SER A 163 5.74 20.76 -10.40
N THR A 164 6.23 21.22 -9.25
CA THR A 164 7.49 21.98 -9.14
C THR A 164 8.71 21.09 -8.96
N LEU A 165 8.54 19.89 -8.39
CA LEU A 165 9.61 18.91 -8.23
C LEU A 165 10.10 18.34 -9.57
N SER A 166 9.21 18.07 -10.53
CA SER A 166 9.65 17.54 -11.83
C SER A 166 10.58 18.50 -12.61
N PRO A 167 10.27 19.79 -12.76
CA PRO A 167 11.20 20.77 -13.34
C PRO A 167 12.48 20.95 -12.53
N ALA A 168 12.41 20.93 -11.20
CA ALA A 168 13.59 21.04 -10.34
C ALA A 168 14.54 19.83 -10.51
N ILE A 169 13.99 18.62 -10.59
CA ILE A 169 14.77 17.39 -10.84
C ILE A 169 15.38 17.42 -12.24
N SER A 170 14.65 17.87 -13.26
CA SER A 170 15.20 18.04 -14.62
C SER A 170 16.36 19.05 -14.63
N HIS A 171 16.22 20.19 -13.95
CA HIS A 171 17.27 21.18 -13.83
C HIS A 171 18.50 20.64 -13.08
N ILE A 172 18.31 19.85 -12.03
CA ILE A 172 19.40 19.18 -11.31
C ILE A 172 20.10 18.16 -12.24
N ALA A 173 19.36 17.40 -13.04
CA ALA A 173 19.93 16.46 -13.99
C ALA A 173 20.72 17.17 -15.11
N GLU A 174 20.20 18.27 -15.65
CA GLU A 174 20.88 19.10 -16.65
C GLU A 174 22.16 19.73 -16.09
N THR A 175 22.11 20.28 -14.88
CA THR A 175 23.30 20.85 -14.23
C THR A 175 24.33 19.77 -13.89
N ALA A 176 23.91 18.59 -13.42
CA ALA A 176 24.81 17.47 -13.14
C ALA A 176 25.47 16.91 -14.42
N THR A 177 24.74 16.84 -15.53
CA THR A 177 25.31 16.43 -16.83
C THR A 177 26.27 17.48 -17.38
N ALA A 178 25.93 18.77 -17.29
CA ALA A 178 26.84 19.86 -17.66
C ALA A 178 28.12 19.87 -16.82
N LEU A 179 28.01 19.64 -15.50
CA LEU A 179 29.15 19.59 -14.60
C LEU A 179 30.02 18.35 -14.87
N SER A 180 29.41 17.18 -15.12
CA SER A 180 30.14 15.97 -15.53
C SER A 180 30.86 16.17 -16.87
N ALA A 181 30.23 16.85 -17.83
CA ALA A 181 30.87 17.17 -19.11
C ALA A 181 32.05 18.14 -18.93
N SER A 182 31.91 19.15 -18.08
CA SER A 182 32.99 20.09 -17.73
C SER A 182 34.16 19.39 -17.04
N ILE A 183 33.88 18.50 -16.07
CA ILE A 183 34.91 17.69 -15.41
C ILE A 183 35.58 16.76 -16.41
N ALA A 184 34.83 16.09 -17.30
CA ALA A 184 35.41 15.25 -18.34
C ALA A 184 36.31 16.06 -19.28
N GLN A 185 35.90 17.26 -19.69
CA GLN A 185 36.70 18.16 -20.51
C GLN A 185 38.00 18.60 -19.82
N HIS A 186 37.99 18.76 -18.50
CA HIS A 186 39.16 19.16 -17.71
C HIS A 186 40.02 17.97 -17.23
N ALA A 187 39.44 16.78 -17.11
CA ALA A 187 40.11 15.55 -16.66
C ALA A 187 40.77 14.76 -17.81
N LEU A 188 40.48 15.08 -19.08
CA LEU A 188 41.30 14.60 -20.19
C LEU A 188 42.60 15.45 -20.25
N PRO A 189 43.80 14.83 -20.17
CA PRO A 189 45.03 15.55 -20.44
C PRO A 189 44.99 16.04 -21.89
N LYS A 190 45.30 17.33 -22.07
CA LYS A 190 45.44 18.01 -23.36
C LYS A 190 46.65 17.45 -24.13
N SER A 191 46.62 16.18 -24.55
CA SER A 191 47.50 15.69 -25.61
C SER A 191 46.88 16.12 -26.94
N ARG A 192 47.56 17.07 -27.56
CA ARG A 192 47.27 17.68 -28.86
C ARG A 192 47.11 16.60 -29.93
N SER A 193 45.92 16.46 -30.51
CA SER A 193 45.77 16.11 -31.92
C SER A 193 44.35 16.41 -32.40
N SER A 194 44.27 17.37 -33.30
CA SER A 194 43.19 17.68 -34.24
C SER A 194 42.16 16.58 -34.52
N SER A 195 40.87 16.87 -34.30
CA SER A 195 39.82 16.91 -35.35
C SER A 195 38.45 17.21 -34.74
N PRO A 196 37.61 18.04 -35.40
CA PRO A 196 36.26 18.34 -34.91
C PRO A 196 35.34 17.20 -35.32
N ALA A 197 34.73 16.52 -34.35
CA ALA A 197 33.70 15.52 -34.62
C ALA A 197 32.47 15.82 -33.77
N SER A 198 31.53 16.48 -34.45
CA SER A 198 30.10 16.51 -34.19
C SER A 198 29.58 15.45 -33.24
N VAL A 199 28.84 15.94 -32.25
CA VAL A 199 27.55 15.39 -31.82
C VAL A 199 26.79 14.77 -33.01
N VAL A 200 26.70 13.45 -33.07
CA VAL A 200 25.45 12.69 -33.30
C VAL A 200 25.73 11.18 -33.20
N ASP A 201 24.74 10.47 -32.68
CA ASP A 201 24.47 9.03 -32.85
C ASP A 201 25.11 8.03 -31.87
N GLY A 202 24.23 7.49 -31.03
CA GLY A 202 24.48 6.53 -29.98
C GLY A 202 24.37 5.07 -30.47
N GLY A 203 24.99 4.17 -29.72
CA GLY A 203 24.81 2.72 -29.86
C GLY A 203 26.12 1.94 -30.02
N GLY A 204 26.94 2.28 -31.02
CA GLY A 204 28.14 1.48 -31.37
C GLY A 204 29.39 1.74 -30.52
N LYS A 205 29.62 2.99 -30.09
CA LYS A 205 30.86 3.36 -29.35
C LYS A 205 30.88 2.86 -27.90
N LYS A 206 29.72 2.78 -27.23
CA LYS A 206 29.63 2.35 -25.83
C LYS A 206 30.10 0.91 -25.66
N LYS A 207 29.61 -0.01 -26.52
CA LYS A 207 30.01 -1.43 -26.51
C LYS A 207 31.52 -1.64 -26.71
N LYS A 208 32.17 -0.85 -27.58
CA LYS A 208 33.62 -0.90 -27.79
C LYS A 208 34.44 -0.34 -26.62
N VAL A 209 33.91 0.66 -25.90
CA VAL A 209 34.54 1.18 -24.68
C VAL A 209 34.42 0.16 -23.55
N ASP A 210 33.24 -0.44 -23.39
CA ASP A 210 32.99 -1.46 -22.37
C ASP A 210 33.84 -2.72 -22.60
N GLU A 211 34.06 -3.13 -23.85
CA GLU A 211 34.90 -4.28 -24.20
C GLU A 211 36.38 -4.05 -23.91
N LYS A 212 36.89 -2.85 -24.22
CA LYS A 212 38.27 -2.47 -23.87
C LYS A 212 38.48 -2.40 -22.37
N GLU A 213 37.47 -1.94 -21.62
CA GLU A 213 37.55 -1.89 -20.16
C GLU A 213 37.58 -3.29 -19.55
N LYS A 214 36.76 -4.22 -20.06
CA LYS A 214 36.80 -5.64 -19.66
C LYS A 214 38.16 -6.27 -19.91
N GLN A 215 38.75 -6.03 -21.09
CA GLN A 215 40.09 -6.52 -21.43
C GLN A 215 41.16 -5.97 -20.46
N ARG A 216 41.09 -4.67 -20.11
CA ARG A 216 41.99 -4.05 -19.14
C ARG A 216 41.85 -4.66 -17.75
N GLN A 217 40.63 -4.97 -17.32
CA GLN A 217 40.37 -5.62 -16.05
C GLN A 217 40.95 -7.03 -16.01
N THR A 218 40.80 -7.81 -17.09
CA THR A 218 41.42 -9.14 -17.19
C THR A 218 42.94 -9.06 -17.11
N VAL A 219 43.56 -8.11 -17.83
CA VAL A 219 45.02 -7.90 -17.75
C VAL A 219 45.45 -7.50 -16.34
N ARG A 220 44.71 -6.58 -15.70
CA ARG A 220 44.99 -6.15 -14.33
C ARG A 220 44.90 -7.30 -13.32
N TRP A 221 43.93 -8.20 -13.51
CA TRP A 221 43.74 -9.38 -12.68
C TRP A 221 44.91 -10.37 -12.81
N VAL A 222 45.41 -10.58 -14.03
CA VAL A 222 46.60 -11.42 -14.28
C VAL A 222 47.88 -10.78 -13.71
N LEU A 223 48.04 -9.46 -13.81
CA LEU A 223 49.19 -8.76 -13.23
C LEU A 223 49.20 -8.78 -11.69
N ASP A 224 48.03 -8.89 -11.05
CA ASP A 224 47.91 -8.98 -9.59
C ASP A 224 47.99 -10.42 -9.06
N ALA A 225 48.00 -11.41 -9.96
CA ALA A 225 48.15 -12.83 -9.65
C ALA A 225 49.30 -13.19 -8.68
N PRO A 226 50.56 -12.74 -8.86
CA PRO A 226 51.65 -13.17 -8.00
C PRO A 226 51.48 -12.72 -6.54
N ARG A 227 50.84 -11.57 -6.31
CA ARG A 227 50.52 -11.09 -4.95
C ARG A 227 49.41 -11.92 -4.32
N ARG A 228 48.36 -12.22 -5.08
CA ARG A 228 47.24 -13.03 -4.62
C ARG A 228 47.64 -14.46 -4.31
N LEU A 229 48.47 -15.07 -5.16
CA LEU A 229 49.03 -16.40 -4.92
C LEU A 229 49.87 -16.41 -3.64
N ARG A 230 50.70 -15.39 -3.40
CA ARG A 230 51.48 -15.29 -2.16
C ARG A 230 50.58 -15.22 -0.92
N VAL A 231 49.54 -14.38 -0.93
CA VAL A 231 48.60 -14.26 0.19
C VAL A 231 47.85 -15.57 0.46
N LYS A 232 47.40 -16.28 -0.59
CA LYS A 232 46.70 -17.56 -0.43
C LYS A 232 47.61 -18.68 0.06
N VAL A 233 48.86 -18.66 -0.38
CA VAL A 233 49.90 -19.57 0.08
C VAL A 233 50.24 -19.30 1.55
N ASP A 234 50.43 -18.04 1.95
CA ASP A 234 50.69 -17.64 3.34
C ASP A 234 49.51 -18.00 4.27
N ALA A 235 48.29 -18.03 3.74
CA ALA A 235 47.08 -18.45 4.44
C ALA A 235 46.91 -19.99 4.54
N GLY A 236 47.79 -20.78 3.90
CA GLY A 236 47.72 -22.24 3.89
C GLY A 236 46.72 -22.84 2.89
N GLU A 237 46.08 -22.02 2.06
CA GLU A 237 45.09 -22.42 1.05
C GLU A 237 45.77 -22.82 -0.29
N VAL A 238 46.71 -23.76 -0.21
CA VAL A 238 47.58 -24.15 -1.34
C VAL A 238 46.79 -24.76 -2.50
N GLU A 239 45.69 -25.48 -2.22
CA GLU A 239 44.83 -26.05 -3.26
C GLU A 239 44.08 -24.99 -4.08
N GLU A 240 43.67 -23.89 -3.44
CA GLU A 240 43.01 -22.79 -4.14
C GLU A 240 44.01 -21.97 -4.94
N ALA A 241 45.21 -21.76 -4.38
CA ALA A 241 46.31 -21.13 -5.10
C ALA A 241 46.70 -21.92 -6.37
N ALA A 242 46.72 -23.26 -6.29
CA ALA A 242 46.99 -24.11 -7.44
C ALA A 242 45.91 -23.98 -8.54
N LYS A 243 44.63 -23.93 -8.16
CA LYS A 243 43.52 -23.72 -9.12
C LYS A 243 43.59 -22.35 -9.77
N GLU A 244 43.81 -21.27 -9.00
CA GLU A 244 43.98 -19.93 -9.56
C GLU A 244 45.18 -19.87 -10.50
N TRP A 245 46.28 -20.55 -10.15
CA TRP A 245 47.45 -20.63 -11.01
C TRP A 245 47.18 -21.36 -12.34
N GLU A 246 46.43 -22.45 -12.33
CA GLU A 246 46.07 -23.17 -13.57
C GLU A 246 45.25 -22.27 -14.51
N GLU A 247 44.29 -21.52 -13.98
CA GLU A 247 43.49 -20.57 -14.75
C GLU A 247 44.36 -19.44 -15.34
N ILE A 248 45.26 -18.87 -14.55
CA ILE A 248 46.18 -17.81 -14.96
C ILE A 248 47.19 -18.33 -15.98
N ARG A 249 47.75 -19.52 -15.78
CA ARG A 249 48.66 -20.18 -16.72
C ARG A 249 48.00 -20.39 -18.07
N GLY A 250 46.74 -20.82 -18.10
CA GLY A 250 45.97 -20.96 -19.34
C GLY A 250 45.72 -19.63 -20.07
N LEU A 251 45.68 -18.49 -19.35
CA LEU A 251 45.61 -17.16 -19.95
C LEU A 251 46.98 -16.68 -20.46
N LEU A 252 48.05 -16.91 -19.69
CA LEU A 252 49.42 -16.55 -20.05
C LEU A 252 49.91 -17.32 -21.29
N GLU A 253 49.53 -18.60 -21.43
CA GLU A 253 49.82 -19.40 -22.63
C GLU A 253 49.15 -18.84 -23.89
N LYS A 254 47.92 -18.32 -23.76
CA LYS A 254 47.22 -17.62 -24.85
C LYS A 254 47.85 -16.27 -25.18
N TRP A 255 48.63 -15.70 -24.27
CA TRP A 255 49.36 -14.43 -24.42
C TRP A 255 50.85 -14.62 -24.69
N ASN A 256 51.26 -15.79 -25.18
CA ASN A 256 52.65 -16.08 -25.54
C ASN A 256 53.18 -15.05 -26.57
N GLY A 257 54.32 -14.43 -26.24
CA GLY A 257 54.96 -13.40 -27.08
C GLY A 257 54.63 -11.94 -26.72
N VAL A 258 53.78 -11.68 -25.71
CA VAL A 258 53.57 -10.33 -25.17
C VAL A 258 54.65 -10.04 -24.12
N GLN A 259 55.30 -8.88 -24.20
CA GLN A 259 56.34 -8.46 -23.24
C GLN A 259 55.80 -8.46 -21.81
N GLY A 260 56.55 -9.05 -20.88
CA GLY A 260 56.21 -9.12 -19.44
C GLY A 260 55.39 -10.34 -19.02
N VAL A 261 54.83 -11.12 -19.95
CA VAL A 261 54.08 -12.37 -19.62
C VAL A 261 55.00 -13.42 -18.99
N ASP A 262 56.22 -13.56 -19.51
CA ASP A 262 57.22 -14.49 -18.95
C ASP A 262 57.66 -14.08 -17.55
N GLU A 263 57.76 -12.77 -17.27
CA GLU A 263 58.10 -12.23 -15.95
C GLU A 263 56.97 -12.53 -14.93
N VAL A 264 55.71 -12.34 -15.33
CA VAL A 264 54.56 -12.68 -14.48
C VAL A 264 54.47 -14.18 -14.23
N LYS A 265 54.76 -15.00 -15.25
CA LYS A 265 54.81 -16.45 -15.12
C LYS A 265 55.87 -16.87 -14.10
N MET A 266 57.09 -16.35 -14.21
CA MET A 266 58.16 -16.64 -13.25
C MET A 266 57.81 -16.15 -11.84
N ALA A 267 57.25 -14.95 -11.69
CA ALA A 267 56.87 -14.41 -10.38
C ALA A 267 55.78 -15.24 -9.68
N CYS A 268 54.86 -15.83 -10.45
CA CYS A 268 53.84 -16.72 -9.91
C CYS A 268 54.39 -18.11 -9.58
N GLU A 269 55.32 -18.64 -10.39
CA GLU A 269 56.03 -19.88 -10.08
C GLU A 269 56.88 -19.72 -8.81
N GLU A 270 57.55 -18.58 -8.64
CA GLU A 270 58.28 -18.24 -7.42
C GLU A 270 57.33 -18.15 -6.22
N ALA A 271 56.16 -17.50 -6.36
CA ALA A 271 55.17 -17.44 -5.29
C ALA A 271 54.67 -18.84 -4.86
N MET A 272 54.59 -19.80 -5.79
CA MET A 272 54.21 -21.18 -5.48
C MET A 272 55.39 -22.04 -4.98
N VAL A 273 56.63 -21.78 -5.41
CA VAL A 273 57.82 -22.50 -4.95
C VAL A 273 58.29 -22.03 -3.57
N ALA A 274 58.14 -20.74 -3.25
CA ALA A 274 58.39 -20.21 -1.92
C ALA A 274 57.60 -20.97 -0.83
N SER A 275 56.40 -21.46 -1.16
CA SER A 275 55.59 -22.33 -0.28
C SER A 275 56.26 -23.67 0.07
N ARG A 276 56.99 -24.26 -0.88
CA ARG A 276 57.63 -25.57 -0.74
C ARG A 276 58.83 -25.47 0.17
N VAL A 277 59.54 -24.33 0.15
CA VAL A 277 60.71 -24.07 0.99
C VAL A 277 60.29 -23.77 2.42
N ASP A 278 59.25 -22.94 2.62
CA ASP A 278 58.73 -22.58 3.95
C ASP A 278 58.10 -23.80 4.66
N SER A 279 57.43 -24.67 3.91
CA SER A 279 56.92 -25.96 4.42
C SER A 279 58.04 -26.93 4.83
N THR A 280 59.20 -26.90 4.16
CA THR A 280 60.36 -27.74 4.51
C THR A 280 61.18 -27.19 5.68
N GLU A 281 61.31 -25.86 5.81
CA GLU A 281 62.00 -25.23 6.94
C GLU A 281 61.19 -25.35 8.25
N ALA A 282 59.86 -25.30 8.18
CA ALA A 282 58.99 -25.60 9.32
C ALA A 282 59.15 -27.06 9.81
N SER A 283 59.44 -28.00 8.92
CA SER A 283 59.68 -29.40 9.27
C SER A 283 61.09 -29.67 9.80
N SER A 284 62.11 -28.90 9.40
CA SER A 284 63.48 -29.05 9.93
C SER A 284 63.70 -28.30 11.25
N GLY A 285 62.95 -27.23 11.52
CA GLY A 285 63.02 -26.48 12.76
C GLY A 285 62.44 -27.20 14.00
N GLU A 286 61.64 -28.25 13.81
CA GLU A 286 61.13 -29.08 14.91
C GLU A 286 62.10 -30.19 15.34
N GLU A 287 63.13 -30.52 14.55
CA GLU A 287 64.08 -31.60 14.86
C GLU A 287 65.30 -31.12 15.67
N GLU A 288 65.63 -29.82 15.64
CA GLU A 288 66.76 -29.23 16.40
C GLU A 288 66.37 -28.67 17.80
N LYS A 289 65.12 -28.88 18.24
CA LYS A 289 64.66 -28.52 19.60
C LYS A 289 64.45 -29.72 20.52
N ARG A 290 64.97 -30.89 20.12
CA ARG A 290 64.98 -32.12 20.90
C ARG A 290 66.39 -32.75 20.90
N GLU A 291 67.37 -32.02 21.40
CA GLU A 291 68.56 -32.60 22.05
C GLU A 291 69.03 -31.71 23.20
#